data_AF-Q5WE43-F1
#
_entry.id   AF-Q5WE43-F1
#
_cell.length_a   1.000
_cell.length_b   1.000
_cell.length_c   1.000
_cell.angle_alpha   90.00
_cell.angle_beta   90.00
_cell.angle_gamma   90.00
#
_symmetry.space_group_name_H-M   'P 1'
#
loop_
_entity.id
_entity.type
_entity.pdbx_description
1 polymer ?
#
loop_
_entity_poly.entity_id
_entity_poly.type
_entity_poly.pdbx_seq_one_letter_code
_entity_poly.pdbx_strand_id
1 'polypeptide(L)'
;MDLSNVREYLSKMPLTGLYDALSEEDKDKWVFGAYELLSTHYRPNQITARAVALQVLYMLEGEEEEYAKLRRHGVTAFSTNRVSASLNGSAISPEVESLIRGKARVGRLI
;
A
#
# COMPACT_ATOMS: atom_id res chain seq x y z
N MET A 1 17.73 -1.06 -1.50
CA MET A 1 16.63 -1.03 -2.49
C MET A 1 16.84 0.18 -3.37
N ASP A 2 16.56 0.08 -4.66
CA ASP A 2 16.67 1.22 -5.60
C ASP A 2 15.30 1.89 -5.78
N LEU A 3 15.19 3.13 -5.32
CA LEU A 3 13.96 3.94 -5.36
C LEU A 3 13.53 4.24 -6.80
N SER A 4 14.49 4.29 -7.73
CA SER A 4 14.26 4.55 -9.15
C SER A 4 13.36 3.46 -9.77
N ASN A 5 13.59 2.20 -9.39
CA ASN A 5 12.79 1.07 -9.85
C ASN A 5 11.34 1.11 -9.34
N VAL A 6 11.10 1.72 -8.17
CA VAL A 6 9.74 1.88 -7.63
C VAL A 6 8.98 2.94 -8.42
N ARG A 7 9.65 4.07 -8.73
CA ARG A 7 9.07 5.16 -9.54
C ARG A 7 8.72 4.69 -10.94
N GLU A 8 9.58 3.89 -11.58
CA GLU A 8 9.28 3.29 -12.89
C GLU A 8 8.11 2.31 -12.83
N TYR A 9 7.96 1.59 -11.71
CA TYR A 9 6.82 0.71 -11.52
C TYR A 9 5.53 1.51 -11.39
N LEU A 10 5.54 2.56 -10.55
CA LEU A 10 4.40 3.45 -10.35
C LEU A 10 3.97 4.15 -11.64
N SER A 11 4.91 4.62 -12.48
CA SER A 11 4.55 5.27 -13.75
C SER A 11 3.85 4.35 -14.77
N LYS A 12 3.95 3.03 -14.58
CA LYS A 12 3.30 2.01 -15.41
C LYS A 12 1.99 1.49 -14.80
N MET A 13 1.67 1.86 -13.56
CA MET A 13 0.45 1.42 -12.89
C MET A 13 -0.74 2.31 -13.24
N PRO A 14 -1.94 1.74 -13.40
CA PRO A 14 -3.16 2.54 -13.49
C PRO A 14 -3.51 3.15 -12.13
N LEU A 15 -4.37 4.18 -12.13
CA LEU A 15 -4.94 4.81 -10.92
C LEU A 15 -3.91 5.50 -10.02
N THR A 16 -2.80 5.98 -10.58
CA THR A 16 -1.75 6.71 -9.85
C THR A 16 -2.04 8.19 -9.67
N GLY A 17 -3.26 8.66 -9.93
CA GLY A 17 -3.60 10.09 -9.95
C GLY A 17 -3.20 10.84 -8.68
N LEU A 18 -3.37 10.22 -7.50
CA LEU A 18 -2.94 10.77 -6.22
C LEU A 18 -1.41 10.90 -6.12
N TYR A 19 -0.69 9.90 -6.62
CA TYR A 19 0.77 9.90 -6.63
C TYR A 19 1.32 10.89 -7.65
N ASP A 20 0.72 11.00 -8.83
CA ASP A 20 1.15 11.88 -9.92
C ASP A 20 0.96 13.37 -9.56
N ALA A 21 -0.02 13.67 -8.70
CA ALA A 21 -0.28 15.02 -8.18
C ALA A 21 0.76 15.49 -7.14
N LEU A 22 1.61 14.59 -6.61
CA LEU A 22 2.62 14.94 -5.62
C LEU A 22 3.84 15.62 -6.24
N SER A 23 4.52 16.44 -5.43
CA SER A 23 5.85 16.94 -5.76
C SER A 23 6.87 15.78 -5.80
N GLU A 24 7.95 15.93 -6.57
CA GLU A 24 9.01 14.91 -6.63
C GLU A 24 9.64 14.61 -5.26
N GLU A 25 9.71 15.62 -4.37
CA GLU A 25 10.19 15.45 -3.00
C GLU A 25 9.21 14.61 -2.17
N ASP A 26 7.92 14.85 -2.30
CA ASP A 26 6.91 14.11 -1.55
C ASP A 26 6.77 12.68 -2.07
N LYS A 27 6.91 12.46 -3.39
CA LYS A 27 6.98 11.11 -3.97
C LYS A 27 8.05 10.26 -3.28
N ASP A 28 9.25 10.81 -3.06
CA ASP A 28 10.32 10.10 -2.36
C ASP A 28 9.99 9.81 -0.90
N LYS A 29 9.40 10.77 -0.19
CA LYS A 29 8.96 10.58 1.20
C LYS A 29 7.94 9.45 1.30
N TRP A 30 6.98 9.40 0.38
CA TRP A 30 5.96 8.35 0.33
C TRP A 30 6.54 6.99 0.01
N VAL A 31 7.42 6.89 -0.98
CA VAL A 31 8.09 5.64 -1.34
C VAL A 31 8.96 5.14 -0.18
N PHE A 32 9.72 6.03 0.46
CA PHE A 32 10.54 5.70 1.62
C PHE A 32 9.68 5.24 2.80
N GLY A 33 8.61 5.98 3.13
CA GLY A 33 7.69 5.61 4.21
C GLY A 33 7.03 4.26 4.00
N ALA A 34 6.60 3.96 2.77
CA ALA A 34 6.05 2.65 2.42
C ALA A 34 7.08 1.53 2.57
N TYR A 35 8.33 1.77 2.16
CA TYR A 35 9.40 0.80 2.34
C TYR A 35 9.73 0.54 3.81
N GLU A 36 9.87 1.60 4.62
CA GLU A 36 10.14 1.47 6.05
C GLU A 36 9.01 0.74 6.77
N LEU A 37 7.76 1.01 6.41
CA LEU A 37 6.64 0.25 6.93
C LEU A 37 6.77 -1.24 6.59
N LEU A 38 7.03 -1.58 5.32
CA LEU A 38 7.21 -2.98 4.92
C LEU A 38 8.41 -3.65 5.58
N SER A 39 9.51 -2.92 5.83
CA SER A 39 10.72 -3.46 6.45
C SER A 39 10.52 -3.85 7.92
N THR A 40 9.55 -3.25 8.61
CA THR A 40 9.15 -3.69 9.97
C THR A 40 8.39 -5.00 9.98
N HIS A 41 7.73 -5.37 8.88
CA HIS A 41 6.86 -6.55 8.79
C HIS A 41 7.48 -7.71 7.99
N TYR A 42 8.39 -7.43 7.05
CA TYR A 42 8.93 -8.40 6.11
C TYR A 42 10.45 -8.30 6.00
N ARG A 43 11.09 -9.42 5.63
CA ARG A 43 12.54 -9.41 5.38
C ARG A 43 12.87 -8.61 4.12
N PRO A 44 14.02 -7.91 4.05
CA PRO A 44 14.40 -7.11 2.90
C PRO A 44 14.37 -7.86 1.56
N ASN A 45 14.65 -9.17 1.56
CA ASN A 45 14.63 -10.01 0.36
C ASN A 45 13.22 -10.38 -0.13
N GLN A 46 12.17 -10.12 0.65
CA GLN A 46 10.78 -10.32 0.28
C GLN A 46 10.13 -9.02 -0.25
N ILE A 47 10.77 -7.88 -0.02
CA ILE A 47 10.26 -6.57 -0.41
C ILE A 47 10.70 -6.28 -1.84
N THR A 48 9.74 -6.32 -2.76
CA THR A 48 9.96 -6.01 -4.17
C THR A 48 9.53 -4.57 -4.48
N ALA A 49 10.03 -4.00 -5.59
CA ALA A 49 9.58 -2.68 -6.03
C ALA A 49 8.06 -2.61 -6.23
N ARG A 50 7.45 -3.70 -6.72
CA ARG A 50 6.00 -3.88 -6.82
C ARG A 50 5.31 -3.81 -5.46
N ALA A 51 5.85 -4.47 -4.43
CA ALA A 51 5.27 -4.44 -3.09
C ALA A 51 5.27 -3.02 -2.51
N VAL A 52 6.37 -2.28 -2.69
CA VAL A 52 6.46 -0.89 -2.25
C VAL A 52 5.48 0.00 -3.02
N ALA A 53 5.40 -0.13 -4.34
CA ALA A 53 4.46 0.65 -5.15
C ALA A 53 2.99 0.44 -4.72
N LEU A 54 2.57 -0.81 -4.51
CA LEU A 54 1.24 -1.13 -4.00
C LEU A 54 0.98 -0.56 -2.60
N GLN A 55 2.00 -0.57 -1.74
CA GLN A 55 1.89 0.02 -0.42
C GLN A 55 1.78 1.55 -0.47
N VAL A 56 2.51 2.22 -1.38
CA VAL A 56 2.41 3.68 -1.58
C VAL A 56 0.98 4.06 -1.94
N LEU A 57 0.40 3.41 -2.97
CA LEU A 57 -0.97 3.73 -3.41
C LEU A 57 -1.98 3.51 -2.29
N TYR A 58 -1.87 2.39 -1.56
CA TYR A 58 -2.73 2.10 -0.42
C TYR A 58 -2.68 3.17 0.69
N MET A 59 -1.49 3.69 0.97
CA MET A 59 -1.32 4.73 1.97
C MET A 59 -1.86 6.08 1.50
N LEU A 60 -1.72 6.42 0.21
CA LEU A 60 -2.27 7.64 -0.38
C LEU A 60 -3.79 7.64 -0.38
N GLU A 61 -4.41 6.54 -0.82
CA GLU A 61 -5.86 6.35 -0.77
C GLU A 61 -6.39 6.47 0.67
N GLY A 62 -5.70 5.84 1.64
CA GLY A 62 -6.07 5.91 3.04
C GLY A 62 -6.00 7.31 3.67
N GLU A 63 -5.08 8.17 3.21
CA GLU A 63 -5.03 9.57 3.65
C GLU A 63 -6.11 10.42 2.98
N GLU A 64 -6.36 10.24 1.68
CA GLU A 64 -7.42 10.99 0.96
C GLU A 64 -8.80 10.69 1.54
N GLU A 65 -9.11 9.42 1.81
CA GLU A 65 -10.41 9.00 2.35
C GLU A 65 -10.54 9.22 3.87
N GLU A 66 -9.55 9.87 4.51
CA GLU A 66 -9.43 10.10 5.96
C GLU A 66 -9.48 8.83 6.84
N TYR A 67 -9.54 7.63 6.25
CA TYR A 67 -9.51 6.36 6.97
C TYR A 67 -8.21 6.19 7.77
N ALA A 68 -7.10 6.76 7.30
CA ALA A 68 -5.83 6.79 8.03
C ALA A 68 -5.97 7.51 9.39
N LYS A 69 -6.73 8.62 9.45
CA LYS A 69 -6.98 9.34 10.71
C LYS A 69 -7.82 8.48 11.67
N LEU A 70 -8.89 7.88 11.16
CA LEU A 70 -9.76 7.00 11.95
C LEU A 70 -8.99 5.81 12.54
N ARG A 71 -8.10 5.18 11.75
CA ARG A 71 -7.24 4.09 12.22
C ARG A 71 -6.23 4.54 13.28
N ARG A 72 -5.59 5.72 13.12
CA ARG A 72 -4.67 6.28 14.13
C ARG A 72 -5.35 6.49 15.48
N HIS A 73 -6.64 6.82 15.48
CA HIS A 73 -7.43 6.96 16.70
C HIS A 73 -8.01 5.64 17.24
N GLY A 74 -7.65 4.50 16.64
CA GLY A 74 -8.10 3.18 17.09
C GLY A 74 -9.56 2.86 16.74
N VAL A 75 -10.17 3.59 15.79
CA VAL A 75 -11.54 3.33 15.35
C VAL A 75 -11.54 2.08 14.46
N THR A 76 -12.07 0.98 14.97
CA THR A 76 -12.15 -0.32 14.29
C THR A 76 -13.46 -0.54 13.54
N ALA A 77 -14.51 0.22 13.89
CA ALA A 77 -15.79 0.19 13.20
C ALA A 77 -16.50 1.54 13.36
N PHE A 78 -17.22 1.96 12.31
CA PHE A 78 -18.16 3.08 12.41
C PHE A 78 -19.51 2.70 11.80
N SER A 79 -20.57 3.23 12.39
CA SER A 79 -21.94 2.99 11.97
C SER A 79 -22.61 4.35 11.72
N THR A 80 -23.11 4.55 10.50
CA THR A 80 -24.03 5.65 10.18
C THR A 80 -25.35 5.05 9.71
N ASN A 81 -26.46 5.79 9.79
CA ASN A 81 -27.84 5.31 9.61
C ASN A 81 -27.98 4.12 8.64
N ARG A 82 -28.17 2.90 9.20
CA ARG A 82 -28.34 1.59 8.54
C ARG A 82 -27.14 0.99 7.79
N VAL A 83 -25.95 1.56 7.88
CA VAL A 83 -24.71 1.01 7.29
C VAL A 83 -23.62 0.90 8.34
N SER A 84 -23.16 -0.32 8.59
CA SER A 84 -22.01 -0.62 9.44
C SER A 84 -20.78 -0.93 8.58
N ALA A 85 -19.72 -0.14 8.71
CA ALA A 85 -18.43 -0.39 8.07
C ALA A 85 -17.41 -0.83 9.13
N SER A 86 -16.79 -1.99 8.93
CA SER A 86 -15.67 -2.45 9.75
C SER A 86 -14.36 -2.07 9.09
N LEU A 87 -13.56 -1.27 9.78
CA LEU A 87 -12.19 -0.92 9.39
C LEU A 87 -11.24 -2.05 9.83
N ASN A 88 -11.48 -3.27 9.34
CA ASN A 88 -10.57 -4.39 9.54
C ASN A 88 -9.45 -4.29 8.50
N GLY A 89 -8.55 -3.32 8.66
CA GLY A 89 -7.43 -3.09 7.76
C GLY A 89 -6.10 -3.14 8.50
N SER A 90 -5.21 -4.04 8.05
CA SER A 90 -3.80 -4.00 8.40
C SER A 90 -3.17 -2.68 7.93
N ALA A 91 -2.08 -2.24 8.56
CA ALA A 91 -1.28 -1.13 8.03
C ALA A 91 -0.68 -1.48 6.65
N ILE A 92 -0.58 -2.79 6.36
CA ILE A 92 -0.10 -3.32 5.09
C ILE A 92 -1.27 -3.48 4.12
N SER A 93 -1.03 -3.09 2.87
CA SER A 93 -1.95 -3.33 1.76
C SER A 93 -2.28 -4.83 1.64
N PRO A 94 -3.57 -5.21 1.56
CA PRO A 94 -3.97 -6.61 1.36
C PRO A 94 -3.32 -7.25 0.12
N GLU A 95 -3.10 -6.47 -0.94
CA GLU A 95 -2.42 -6.91 -2.16
C GLU A 95 -0.94 -7.23 -1.90
N VAL A 96 -0.27 -6.47 -1.03
CA VAL A 96 1.11 -6.76 -0.61
C VAL A 96 1.16 -8.03 0.24
N GLU A 97 0.20 -8.21 1.15
CA GLU A 97 0.10 -9.45 1.92
C GLU A 97 -0.12 -10.66 0.99
N SER A 98 -0.99 -10.53 -0.01
CA SER A 98 -1.25 -11.55 -1.03
C SER A 98 0.00 -11.83 -1.87
N LEU A 99 0.73 -10.79 -2.29
CA LEU A 99 1.96 -10.91 -3.07
C LEU A 99 3.07 -11.65 -2.33
N ILE A 100 3.23 -11.38 -1.02
CA ILE A 100 4.30 -11.96 -0.21
C ILE A 100 3.93 -13.36 0.30
N ARG A 101 2.68 -13.58 0.73
CA ARG A 101 2.20 -14.90 1.20
C ARG A 101 1.92 -15.84 0.03
N GLY A 102 1.46 -15.29 -1.10
CA GLY A 102 1.25 -16.01 -2.34
C GLY A 102 2.58 -16.28 -3.03
N LYS A 103 3.23 -17.41 -2.69
CA LYS A 103 3.88 -18.19 -3.76
C LYS A 103 2.81 -18.38 -4.81
N ALA A 104 2.95 -17.71 -5.96
CA ALA A 104 2.10 -17.95 -7.11
C ALA A 104 2.02 -19.47 -7.31
N ARG A 105 0.87 -20.05 -6.98
CA ARG A 105 0.47 -21.35 -7.51
C ARG A 105 0.24 -21.06 -8.98
N VAL A 106 1.33 -21.05 -9.77
CA VAL A 106 1.23 -21.15 -11.22
C VAL A 106 0.45 -22.43 -11.44
N GLY A 107 -0.82 -22.25 -11.81
CA GLY A 107 -1.70 -23.35 -12.13
C GLY A 107 -0.97 -24.22 -13.14
N ARG A 108 -0.81 -25.49 -12.77
CA ARG A 108 -0.55 -26.59 -13.69
C ARG A 108 -1.56 -26.43 -14.83
N LEU A 109 -1.09 -25.95 -15.99
CA LEU A 109 -1.80 -26.13 -17.25
C LEU A 109 -1.73 -27.63 -17.52
N ILE A 110 -2.83 -28.30 -17.20
CA ILE A 110 -3.21 -29.61 -17.76
C ILE A 110 -3.61 -29.41 -19.22
#